data_AF-A0A2R4T400-F1
#
_entry.id   AF-A0A2R4T400-F1
#
_cell.length_a   1.000
_cell.length_b   1.000
_cell.length_c   1.000
_cell.angle_alpha   90.00
_cell.angle_beta   90.00
_cell.angle_gamma   90.00
#
_symmetry.space_group_name_H-M   'P 1'
#
loop_
_entity.id
_entity.type
_entity.pdbx_description
1 polymer ?
#
loop_
_entity_poly.entity_id
_entity_poly.type
_entity_poly.pdbx_seq_one_letter_code
_entity_poly.pdbx_strand_id
1 'polypeptide(L)'
;MDIDPELVALASDRLSTYGQKSFVVAGDGALGHPGRAPYSRIIATAALRCIPPALLGQASTGSVVVAPIGFGVVRATVIGPGHARGRFLPTPAHFMPRRTPGRAPDFAAVTEQPARDTVVHLPDVLDRLKFPMSLALPGCNSCSWPDEGGSLTGIGLWTEDGSTAVAHVRQTGPRMLWDTVEELAALFPRVAPAREDFALTITPAYQIAWYREPG
;
A
#
# COMPACT_ATOMS: atom_id res chain seq x y z
N MET A 1 6.48 16.46 9.03
CA MET A 1 7.64 16.15 8.16
C MET A 1 7.10 16.01 6.77
N ASP A 2 7.74 16.64 5.79
CA ASP A 2 7.36 16.53 4.38
C ASP A 2 8.63 16.43 3.54
N ILE A 3 8.57 15.79 2.37
CA ILE A 3 9.71 15.69 1.46
C ILE A 3 9.97 17.01 0.73
N ASP A 4 8.96 17.85 0.60
CA ASP A 4 9.04 19.13 -0.09
C ASP A 4 9.45 20.26 0.88
N PRO A 5 10.64 20.86 0.69
CA PRO A 5 11.12 21.93 1.58
C PRO A 5 10.28 23.21 1.48
N GLU A 6 9.63 23.50 0.36
CA GLU A 6 8.78 24.68 0.20
C GLU A 6 7.49 24.51 1.02
N LEU A 7 6.89 23.32 1.00
CA LEU A 7 5.73 23.00 1.84
C LEU A 7 6.08 23.06 3.32
N VAL A 8 7.29 22.66 3.71
CA VAL A 8 7.77 22.75 5.09
C VAL A 8 7.91 24.19 5.56
N ALA A 9 8.50 25.07 4.75
CA ALA A 9 8.62 26.49 5.06
C ALA A 9 7.21 27.11 5.23
N LEU A 10 6.33 26.87 4.27
CA LEU A 10 4.96 27.37 4.28
C LEU A 10 4.16 26.87 5.49
N ALA A 11 4.30 25.59 5.85
CA ALA A 11 3.65 25.01 7.03
C ALA A 11 4.17 25.64 8.33
N SER A 12 5.48 25.86 8.43
CA SER A 12 6.11 26.50 9.59
C SER A 12 5.60 27.91 9.82
N ASP A 13 5.54 28.72 8.75
CA ASP A 13 5.05 30.11 8.79
C ASP A 13 3.58 30.16 9.21
N ARG A 14 2.74 29.32 8.62
CA ARG A 14 1.31 29.23 8.97
C ARG A 14 1.10 28.83 10.43
N LEU A 15 1.81 27.82 10.91
CA LEU A 15 1.70 27.37 12.30
C LEU A 15 2.15 28.47 13.27
N SER A 16 3.23 29.19 12.94
CA SER A 16 3.72 30.30 13.76
C SER A 16 2.70 31.44 13.87
N THR A 17 1.98 31.74 12.79
CA THR A 17 0.91 32.76 12.76
C THR A 17 -0.21 32.46 13.75
N TYR A 18 -0.48 31.17 14.02
CA TYR A 18 -1.46 30.71 15.01
C TYR A 18 -0.87 30.46 16.40
N GLY A 19 0.37 30.91 16.66
CA GLY A 19 1.05 30.73 17.94
C GLY A 19 1.48 29.28 18.25
N GLN A 20 1.42 28.38 17.26
CA GLN A 20 1.79 26.98 17.43
C GLN A 20 3.30 26.79 17.30
N LYS A 21 3.94 26.28 18.36
CA LYS A 21 5.39 25.98 18.39
C LYS A 21 5.69 24.56 17.93
N SER A 22 5.16 24.18 16.78
CA SER A 22 5.36 22.84 16.20
C SER A 22 6.74 22.73 15.53
N PHE A 23 7.40 21.60 15.70
CA PHE A 23 8.61 21.28 14.94
C PHE A 23 8.22 20.72 13.57
N VAL A 24 8.65 21.40 12.51
CA VAL A 24 8.44 21.00 11.11
C VAL A 24 9.81 20.83 10.47
N VAL A 25 9.96 19.78 9.66
CA VAL A 25 11.25 19.43 9.04
C VAL A 25 11.04 18.83 7.66
N ALA A 26 11.96 19.16 6.75
CA ALA A 26 12.03 18.58 5.42
C ALA A 26 12.81 17.28 5.44
N GLY A 27 12.30 16.26 4.75
CA GLY A 27 12.96 14.97 4.56
C GLY A 27 11.99 13.85 4.23
N ASP A 28 12.55 12.68 3.91
CA ASP A 28 11.75 11.47 3.65
C ASP A 28 11.12 10.95 4.95
N GLY A 29 9.79 11.07 5.05
CA GLY A 29 9.01 10.58 6.19
C GLY A 29 9.17 9.08 6.46
N ALA A 30 9.61 8.27 5.49
CA ALA A 30 9.91 6.85 5.71
C ALA A 30 11.14 6.62 6.59
N LEU A 31 12.06 7.59 6.65
CA LEU A 31 13.26 7.56 7.51
C LEU A 31 12.98 8.09 8.92
N GLY A 32 11.82 8.73 9.15
CA GLY A 32 11.50 9.39 10.40
C GLY A 32 12.46 10.53 10.75
N HIS A 33 12.54 10.88 12.03
CA HIS A 33 13.47 11.90 12.53
C HIS A 33 14.08 11.47 13.89
N PRO A 34 15.21 10.73 13.87
CA PRO A 34 15.81 10.16 15.07
C PRO A 34 16.10 11.16 16.20
N GLY A 35 16.41 12.42 15.85
CA GLY A 35 16.74 13.47 16.83
C GLY A 35 15.61 13.85 17.78
N ARG A 36 14.37 13.39 17.54
CA ARG A 36 13.22 13.57 18.45
C ARG A 36 12.55 12.26 18.86
N ALA A 37 13.16 11.13 18.55
CA ALA A 37 12.74 9.85 19.08
C ALA A 37 13.01 9.79 20.61
N PRO A 38 12.29 8.95 21.36
CA PRO A 38 11.25 8.04 20.88
C PRO A 38 9.87 8.69 20.77
N TYR A 39 9.07 8.23 19.80
CA TYR A 39 7.69 8.65 19.59
C TYR A 39 6.71 7.73 20.32
N SER A 40 5.68 8.31 20.93
CA SER A 40 4.56 7.57 21.53
C SER A 40 3.40 7.33 20.54
N ARG A 41 3.34 8.12 19.46
CA ARG A 41 2.35 8.05 18.39
C ARG A 41 3.02 8.44 17.07
N ILE A 42 2.73 7.70 16.00
CA ILE A 42 3.19 8.00 14.65
C ILE A 42 1.98 7.93 13.72
N ILE A 43 1.78 8.96 12.91
CA ILE A 43 0.72 9.03 11.91
C ILE A 43 1.36 9.32 10.56
N ALA A 44 1.14 8.44 9.58
CA ALA A 44 1.50 8.69 8.19
C ALA A 44 0.29 9.21 7.42
N THR A 45 0.50 10.26 6.61
CA THR A 45 -0.55 10.88 5.77
C THR A 45 -0.20 10.79 4.28
N ALA A 46 0.57 9.77 3.90
CA ALA A 46 0.89 9.38 2.53
C ALA A 46 0.81 7.86 2.43
N ALA A 47 0.29 7.31 1.32
CA ALA A 47 0.11 5.87 1.18
C ALA A 47 1.47 5.14 1.21
N LEU A 48 1.57 4.17 2.11
CA LEU A 48 2.73 3.33 2.30
C LEU A 48 2.46 1.93 1.74
N ARG A 49 3.54 1.23 1.40
CA ARG A 49 3.48 -0.19 1.01
C ARG A 49 3.57 -1.12 2.21
N CYS A 50 4.31 -0.66 3.22
CA CYS A 50 4.52 -1.30 4.50
C CYS A 50 4.89 -0.21 5.51
N ILE A 51 4.75 -0.47 6.81
CA ILE A 51 5.30 0.42 7.85
C ILE A 51 6.84 0.38 7.77
N PRO A 52 7.53 1.52 7.52
CA PRO A 52 8.99 1.56 7.43
C PRO A 52 9.67 1.14 8.74
N PRO A 53 10.74 0.34 8.69
CA PRO A 53 11.48 -0.09 9.89
C PRO A 53 11.99 1.07 10.74
N ALA A 54 12.40 2.19 10.13
CA ALA A 54 12.90 3.36 10.84
C ALA A 54 11.84 3.98 11.76
N LEU A 55 10.56 3.99 11.35
CA LEU A 55 9.47 4.47 12.19
C LEU A 55 9.26 3.57 13.42
N LEU A 56 9.40 2.26 13.27
CA LEU A 56 9.31 1.31 14.37
C LEU A 56 10.51 1.43 15.32
N GLY A 57 11.72 1.61 14.78
CA GLY A 57 12.94 1.81 15.58
C GLY A 57 12.95 3.13 16.36
N GLN A 58 12.16 4.11 15.93
CA GLN A 58 12.00 5.40 16.61
C GLN A 58 10.79 5.46 17.53
N ALA A 59 10.05 4.36 17.71
CA ALA A 59 8.87 4.30 18.56
C ALA A 59 9.16 3.57 19.88
N SER A 60 8.55 4.03 20.98
CA SER A 60 8.57 3.27 22.24
C SER A 60 7.69 2.02 22.14
N THR A 61 7.99 0.97 22.90
CA THR A 61 7.02 -0.12 23.14
C THR A 61 5.71 0.45 23.69
N GLY A 62 4.57 -0.05 23.21
CA GLY A 62 3.22 0.47 23.52
C GLY A 62 2.78 1.64 22.65
N SER A 63 3.66 2.17 21.78
CA SER A 63 3.30 3.24 20.86
C SER A 63 2.33 2.77 19.78
N VAL A 64 1.53 3.70 19.26
CA VAL A 64 0.58 3.42 18.18
C VAL A 64 1.07 4.05 16.89
N VAL A 65 1.12 3.24 15.84
CA VAL A 65 1.36 3.69 14.47
C VAL A 65 0.05 3.59 13.69
N VAL A 66 -0.34 4.68 13.04
CA VAL A 66 -1.48 4.73 12.12
C VAL A 66 -0.95 5.03 10.73
N ALA A 67 -1.19 4.14 9.77
CA ALA A 67 -0.64 4.25 8.43
C ALA A 67 -1.65 3.81 7.36
N PRO A 68 -1.81 4.58 6.27
CA PRO A 68 -2.53 4.10 5.11
C PRO A 68 -1.66 3.09 4.35
N ILE A 69 -2.15 1.86 4.19
CA ILE A 69 -1.51 0.78 3.44
C ILE A 69 -2.55 0.12 2.56
N GLY A 70 -2.25 0.00 1.26
CA GLY A 70 -3.06 -0.78 0.33
C GLY A 70 -4.56 -0.43 0.36
N PHE A 71 -4.95 0.84 0.21
CA PHE A 71 -6.35 1.29 0.27
C PHE A 71 -7.09 1.07 1.60
N GLY A 72 -6.39 0.75 2.69
CA GLY A 72 -6.92 0.73 4.05
C GLY A 72 -6.05 1.54 5.00
N VAL A 73 -6.48 1.65 6.26
CA VAL A 73 -5.71 2.26 7.34
C VAL A 73 -5.41 1.21 8.38
N VAL A 74 -4.14 0.90 8.63
CA VAL A 74 -3.74 0.03 9.74
C VAL A 74 -3.55 0.87 11.00
N ARG A 75 -4.05 0.37 12.12
CA ARG A 75 -3.68 0.82 13.47
C ARG A 75 -2.87 -0.29 14.12
N ALA A 76 -1.57 -0.07 14.25
CA ALA A 76 -0.63 -1.03 14.83
C ALA A 76 -0.08 -0.53 16.17
N THR A 77 0.13 -1.46 17.10
CA THR A 77 0.81 -1.22 18.36
C THR A 77 2.21 -1.81 18.27
N VAL A 78 3.21 -1.01 18.65
CA VAL A 78 4.60 -1.46 18.78
C VAL A 78 4.70 -2.34 20.02
N ILE A 79 5.07 -3.59 19.85
CA ILE A 79 5.14 -4.60 20.93
C ILE A 79 6.58 -4.88 21.39
N GLY A 80 7.56 -4.35 20.66
CA GLY A 80 8.99 -4.45 20.99
C GLY A 80 9.85 -3.81 19.91
N PRO A 81 11.18 -3.81 20.06
CA PRO A 81 12.10 -3.23 19.08
C PRO A 81 11.87 -3.81 17.67
N GLY A 82 11.40 -2.98 16.73
CA GLY A 82 11.10 -3.41 15.35
C GLY A 82 9.91 -4.36 15.20
N HIS A 83 9.14 -4.59 16.27
CA HIS A 83 7.99 -5.50 16.27
C HIS A 83 6.69 -4.72 16.49
N ALA A 84 5.68 -5.02 15.69
CA ALA A 84 4.35 -4.43 15.84
C ALA A 84 3.24 -5.37 15.37
N ARG A 85 2.05 -5.20 15.93
CA ARG A 85 0.84 -5.90 15.48
C ARG A 85 -0.32 -4.92 15.38
N GLY A 86 -1.14 -5.07 14.34
CA GLY A 86 -2.26 -4.16 14.08
C GLY A 86 -3.40 -4.80 13.33
N ARG A 87 -4.52 -4.07 13.28
CA ARG A 87 -5.68 -4.39 12.46
C ARG A 87 -5.99 -3.23 11.54
N PHE A 88 -6.59 -3.54 10.40
CA PHE A 88 -7.11 -2.52 9.51
C PHE A 88 -8.44 -1.96 10.06
N LEU A 89 -8.65 -0.67 9.85
CA LEU A 89 -9.92 0.00 10.13
C LEU A 89 -10.91 -0.27 8.98
N PRO A 90 -12.23 -0.22 9.25
CA PRO A 90 -13.25 -0.50 8.24
C PRO A 90 -13.25 0.52 7.09
N THR A 91 -12.88 1.77 7.38
CA THR A 91 -12.92 2.87 6.41
C THR A 91 -11.79 2.76 5.39
N PRO A 92 -12.09 2.82 4.08
CA PRO A 92 -11.07 2.88 3.05
C PRO A 92 -10.27 4.18 3.12
N ALA A 93 -9.06 4.15 2.56
CA ALA A 93 -8.18 5.32 2.50
C ALA A 93 -7.54 5.45 1.12
N HIS A 94 -7.66 6.64 0.52
CA HIS A 94 -7.23 6.92 -0.86
C HIS A 94 -6.10 7.96 -0.89
N PHE A 95 -5.04 7.71 -0.12
CA PHE A 95 -3.89 8.60 -0.08
C PHE A 95 -3.05 8.47 -1.34
N MET A 96 -2.38 9.57 -1.71
CA MET A 96 -1.37 9.55 -2.76
C MET A 96 -0.21 8.63 -2.35
N PRO A 97 0.21 7.68 -3.21
CA PRO A 97 1.34 6.82 -2.93
C PRO A 97 2.61 7.62 -2.67
N ARG A 98 3.41 7.18 -1.69
CA ARG A 98 4.78 7.67 -1.54
C ARG A 98 5.54 7.42 -2.84
N ARG A 99 6.12 8.47 -3.40
CA ARG A 99 6.95 8.38 -4.61
C ARG A 99 8.11 7.44 -4.34
N THR A 100 8.23 6.41 -5.17
CA THR A 100 9.30 5.43 -5.11
C THR A 100 9.71 5.18 -6.56
N PRO A 101 11.00 5.31 -6.92
CA PRO A 101 11.47 5.00 -8.26
C PRO A 101 11.17 3.54 -8.62
N GLY A 102 10.80 3.28 -9.87
CA GLY A 102 10.46 1.93 -10.33
C GLY A 102 10.57 1.80 -11.83
N ARG A 103 10.60 0.55 -12.33
CA ARG A 103 10.51 0.28 -13.76
C ARG A 103 9.10 0.56 -14.27
N ALA A 104 9.02 1.14 -15.46
CA ALA A 104 7.76 1.27 -16.19
C ALA A 104 7.22 -0.13 -16.60
N PRO A 105 5.90 -0.28 -16.80
CA PRO A 105 5.34 -1.51 -17.34
C PRO A 105 5.85 -1.78 -18.76
N ASP A 106 6.08 -3.05 -19.07
CA ASP A 106 6.42 -3.49 -20.43
C ASP A 106 5.22 -4.17 -21.10
N PHE A 107 4.25 -3.33 -21.52
CA PHE A 107 3.05 -3.80 -22.20
C PHE A 107 3.34 -4.33 -23.62
N ALA A 108 4.48 -3.98 -24.22
CA ALA A 108 4.88 -4.54 -25.50
C ALA A 108 5.31 -6.00 -25.31
N ALA A 109 6.26 -6.26 -24.41
CA ALA A 109 6.74 -7.62 -24.13
C ALA A 109 5.64 -8.53 -23.58
N VAL A 110 4.70 -7.99 -22.79
CA VAL A 110 3.57 -8.80 -22.28
C VAL A 110 2.69 -9.31 -23.41
N THR A 111 2.58 -8.59 -24.54
CA THR A 111 1.72 -9.00 -25.67
C THR A 111 2.27 -10.23 -26.40
N GLU A 112 3.57 -10.46 -26.34
CA GLU A 112 4.27 -11.62 -26.93
C GLU A 112 4.13 -12.89 -26.08
N GLN A 113 3.67 -12.77 -24.84
CA GLN A 113 3.48 -13.91 -23.94
C GLN A 113 2.26 -14.74 -24.34
N PRO A 114 2.26 -16.06 -24.04
CA PRO A 114 1.09 -16.90 -24.26
C PRO A 114 -0.10 -16.35 -23.48
N ALA A 115 -1.25 -16.29 -24.14
CA ALA A 115 -2.51 -15.90 -23.52
C ALA A 115 -3.19 -17.12 -22.92
N ARG A 116 -3.80 -16.93 -21.75
CA ARG A 116 -4.80 -17.86 -21.21
C ARG A 116 -6.02 -17.08 -20.76
N ASP A 117 -7.17 -17.75 -20.76
CA ASP A 117 -8.40 -17.15 -20.27
C ASP A 117 -8.35 -17.03 -18.73
N THR A 118 -9.01 -15.98 -18.23
CA THR A 118 -9.27 -15.77 -16.80
C THR A 118 -10.75 -15.98 -16.54
N VAL A 119 -11.06 -16.61 -15.41
CA VAL A 119 -12.44 -16.67 -14.90
C VAL A 119 -12.80 -15.45 -14.04
N VAL A 120 -11.83 -14.55 -13.79
CA VAL A 120 -12.02 -13.33 -13.01
C VAL A 120 -12.75 -12.29 -13.85
N HIS A 121 -13.91 -11.87 -13.36
CA HIS A 121 -14.65 -10.73 -13.90
C HIS A 121 -13.84 -9.44 -13.71
N LEU A 122 -13.50 -8.75 -14.81
CA LEU A 122 -12.53 -7.64 -14.78
C LEU A 122 -12.88 -6.53 -13.77
N PRO A 123 -14.13 -6.04 -13.66
CA PRO A 123 -14.49 -5.05 -12.65
C PRO A 123 -14.11 -5.44 -11.22
N ASP A 124 -14.10 -6.73 -10.87
CA ASP A 124 -13.75 -7.20 -9.53
C ASP A 124 -12.30 -6.83 -9.16
N VAL A 125 -11.38 -6.77 -10.13
CA VAL A 125 -9.97 -6.42 -9.93
C VAL A 125 -9.81 -4.97 -9.44
N LEU A 126 -10.66 -4.06 -9.93
CA LEU A 126 -10.64 -2.64 -9.57
C LEU A 126 -11.56 -2.28 -8.41
N ASP A 127 -12.44 -3.21 -8.02
CA ASP A 127 -13.38 -3.05 -6.92
C ASP A 127 -13.07 -4.05 -5.79
N ARG A 128 -13.78 -5.18 -5.73
CA ARG A 128 -13.79 -6.06 -4.56
C ARG A 128 -12.42 -6.69 -4.23
N LEU A 129 -11.57 -6.91 -5.22
CA LEU A 129 -10.22 -7.47 -5.06
C LEU A 129 -9.16 -6.40 -4.85
N LYS A 130 -9.46 -5.11 -5.06
CA LYS A 130 -8.47 -4.04 -5.03
C LYS A 130 -7.73 -3.94 -3.70
N PHE A 131 -8.46 -4.04 -2.58
CA PHE A 131 -7.87 -4.02 -1.25
C PHE A 131 -6.95 -5.23 -1.00
N PRO A 132 -7.43 -6.49 -1.05
CA PRO A 132 -6.56 -7.64 -0.80
C PRO A 132 -5.41 -7.76 -1.81
N MET A 133 -5.62 -7.40 -3.08
CA MET A 133 -4.58 -7.37 -4.11
C MET A 133 -3.45 -6.39 -3.73
N SER A 134 -3.80 -5.22 -3.21
CA SER A 134 -2.77 -4.25 -2.78
C SER A 134 -1.96 -4.67 -1.56
N LEU A 135 -2.47 -5.63 -0.76
CA LEU A 135 -1.74 -6.24 0.35
C LEU A 135 -0.87 -7.41 -0.13
N ALA A 136 -1.38 -8.24 -1.04
CA ALA A 136 -0.66 -9.38 -1.62
C ALA A 136 0.44 -8.94 -2.60
N LEU A 137 0.22 -7.83 -3.30
CA LEU A 137 1.16 -7.23 -4.25
C LEU A 137 1.45 -5.77 -3.85
N PRO A 138 2.25 -5.52 -2.79
CA PRO A 138 2.58 -4.17 -2.38
C PRO A 138 3.23 -3.36 -3.51
N GLY A 139 2.68 -2.17 -3.77
CA GLY A 139 3.13 -1.30 -4.85
C GLY A 139 2.61 -1.69 -6.24
N CYS A 140 1.65 -2.60 -6.35
CA CYS A 140 0.95 -2.87 -7.60
C CYS A 140 0.15 -1.63 -8.03
N ASN A 141 0.34 -1.25 -9.28
CA ASN A 141 -0.42 -0.23 -9.96
C ASN A 141 -1.35 -0.91 -10.97
N SER A 142 -2.39 -0.18 -11.39
CA SER A 142 -3.37 -0.67 -12.34
C SER A 142 -3.80 0.43 -13.31
N CYS A 143 -4.10 0.04 -14.54
CA CYS A 143 -4.81 0.85 -15.52
C CYS A 143 -5.96 0.04 -16.11
N SER A 144 -6.92 0.74 -16.71
CA SER A 144 -8.13 0.16 -17.29
C SER A 144 -8.34 0.70 -18.69
N TRP A 145 -8.75 -0.17 -19.60
CA TRP A 145 -9.16 0.19 -20.95
C TRP A 145 -10.67 -0.09 -21.08
N PRO A 146 -11.52 0.93 -21.04
CA PRO A 146 -12.93 0.80 -21.38
C PRO A 146 -13.14 0.85 -22.91
N ASP A 147 -14.24 0.29 -23.39
CA ASP A 147 -14.77 0.59 -24.73
C ASP A 147 -15.44 1.98 -24.79
N GLU A 148 -15.93 2.37 -25.97
CA GLU A 148 -16.66 3.63 -26.17
C GLU A 148 -17.93 3.75 -25.30
N GLY A 149 -18.52 2.61 -24.91
CA GLY A 149 -19.68 2.54 -24.02
C GLY A 149 -19.33 2.58 -22.53
N GLY A 150 -18.05 2.64 -22.17
CA GLY A 150 -17.57 2.63 -20.78
C GLY A 150 -17.44 1.24 -20.16
N SER A 151 -17.71 0.17 -20.91
CA SER A 151 -17.54 -1.20 -20.43
C SER A 151 -16.07 -1.58 -20.43
N LEU A 152 -15.60 -2.21 -19.34
CA LEU A 152 -14.20 -2.55 -19.17
C LEU A 152 -13.79 -3.69 -20.11
N THR A 153 -12.91 -3.41 -21.08
CA THR A 153 -12.40 -4.40 -22.04
C THR A 153 -11.01 -4.93 -21.68
N GLY A 154 -10.29 -4.24 -20.81
CA GLY A 154 -9.01 -4.73 -20.32
C GLY A 154 -8.52 -4.05 -19.05
N ILE A 155 -7.63 -4.73 -18.35
CA ILE A 155 -6.90 -4.22 -17.19
C ILE A 155 -5.43 -4.52 -17.38
N GLY A 156 -4.58 -3.54 -17.08
CA GLY A 156 -3.14 -3.70 -16.98
C GLY A 156 -2.72 -3.57 -15.52
N LEU A 157 -1.82 -4.44 -15.07
CA LEU A 157 -1.22 -4.43 -13.75
C LEU A 157 0.30 -4.35 -13.87
N TRP A 158 0.95 -3.62 -12.98
CA TRP A 158 2.41 -3.62 -12.93
C TRP A 158 2.97 -3.24 -11.57
N THR A 159 4.22 -3.63 -11.36
CA THR A 159 4.98 -3.31 -10.15
C THR A 159 6.37 -2.82 -10.49
N GLU A 160 7.06 -2.20 -9.52
CA GLU A 160 8.33 -1.50 -9.76
C GLU A 160 9.50 -2.39 -10.20
N ASP A 161 9.42 -3.70 -9.97
CA ASP A 161 10.44 -4.66 -10.39
C ASP A 161 10.35 -5.00 -11.90
N GLY A 162 9.36 -4.43 -12.59
CA GLY A 162 9.09 -4.63 -14.02
C GLY A 162 8.04 -5.71 -14.29
N SER A 163 7.52 -6.39 -13.26
CA SER A 163 6.42 -7.35 -13.46
C SER A 163 5.22 -6.62 -14.04
N THR A 164 4.67 -7.17 -15.13
CA THR A 164 3.57 -6.57 -15.92
C THR A 164 2.59 -7.66 -16.30
N ALA A 165 1.27 -7.41 -16.19
CA ALA A 165 0.23 -8.35 -16.56
C ALA A 165 -1.00 -7.69 -17.18
N VAL A 166 -1.77 -8.43 -18.00
CA VAL A 166 -3.03 -7.96 -18.63
C VAL A 166 -4.15 -9.01 -18.60
N ALA A 167 -5.39 -8.54 -18.71
CA ALA A 167 -6.66 -9.28 -18.58
C ALA A 167 -6.85 -10.58 -19.39
N HIS A 168 -6.21 -10.74 -20.54
CA HIS A 168 -6.13 -12.03 -21.27
C HIS A 168 -4.96 -12.89 -20.78
N VAL A 169 -4.83 -12.93 -19.45
CA VAL A 169 -3.71 -13.40 -18.64
C VAL A 169 -2.43 -13.59 -19.43
N ARG A 170 -1.85 -12.47 -19.82
CA ARG A 170 -0.46 -12.41 -20.24
C ARG A 170 0.31 -11.73 -19.14
N GLN A 171 1.45 -12.27 -18.76
CA GLN A 171 2.27 -11.69 -17.70
C GLN A 171 3.76 -11.97 -17.94
N THR A 172 4.60 -11.06 -17.47
CA THR A 172 6.06 -11.14 -17.56
C THR A 172 6.69 -10.54 -16.31
N GLY A 173 7.96 -10.84 -16.08
CA GLY A 173 8.77 -10.32 -14.98
C GLY A 173 8.81 -11.22 -13.75
N PRO A 174 9.42 -10.73 -12.65
CA PRO A 174 9.71 -11.54 -11.46
C PRO A 174 8.49 -12.05 -10.70
N ARG A 175 7.33 -11.39 -10.81
CA ARG A 175 6.08 -11.75 -10.12
C ARG A 175 4.98 -12.09 -11.12
N MET A 176 4.26 -13.17 -10.83
CA MET A 176 3.07 -13.57 -11.58
C MET A 176 1.84 -12.84 -11.03
N LEU A 177 1.68 -11.58 -11.46
CA LEU A 177 0.67 -10.69 -10.89
C LEU A 177 -0.76 -11.21 -11.10
N TRP A 178 -1.05 -11.79 -12.27
CA TRP A 178 -2.40 -12.26 -12.57
C TRP A 178 -2.75 -13.55 -11.83
N ASP A 179 -1.75 -14.41 -11.60
CA ASP A 179 -1.94 -15.61 -10.77
C ASP A 179 -2.35 -15.22 -9.35
N THR A 180 -1.74 -14.18 -8.78
CA THR A 180 -2.18 -13.63 -7.48
C THR A 180 -3.61 -13.08 -7.53
N VAL A 181 -4.03 -12.45 -8.64
CA VAL A 181 -5.41 -11.96 -8.80
C VAL A 181 -6.40 -13.13 -8.77
N GLU A 182 -6.08 -14.22 -9.47
CA GLU A 182 -6.91 -15.43 -9.51
C GLU A 182 -6.97 -16.15 -8.17
N GLU A 183 -5.84 -16.27 -7.47
CA GLU A 183 -5.79 -16.80 -6.10
C GLU A 183 -6.71 -16.01 -5.16
N LEU A 184 -6.67 -14.68 -5.23
CA LEU A 184 -7.56 -13.82 -4.44
C LEU A 184 -9.02 -13.93 -4.85
N ALA A 185 -9.30 -14.08 -6.15
CA ALA A 185 -10.64 -14.30 -6.65
C ALA A 185 -11.21 -15.67 -6.22
N ALA A 186 -10.37 -16.69 -6.07
CA ALA A 186 -10.75 -17.98 -5.51
C ALA A 186 -10.98 -17.89 -3.99
N LEU A 187 -10.11 -17.17 -3.27
CA LEU A 187 -10.20 -17.00 -1.82
C LEU A 187 -11.44 -16.18 -1.40
N PHE A 188 -11.80 -15.20 -2.22
CA PHE A 188 -12.98 -14.36 -2.04
C PHE A 188 -13.86 -14.58 -3.27
N PRO A 189 -14.89 -15.42 -3.28
CA PRO A 189 -15.62 -15.72 -4.52
C PRO A 189 -16.82 -14.79 -4.81
N ARG A 190 -17.36 -14.10 -3.81
CA ARG A 190 -18.66 -13.40 -3.94
C ARG A 190 -18.66 -11.94 -3.51
N VAL A 191 -17.95 -11.61 -2.43
CA VAL A 191 -17.99 -10.28 -1.81
C VAL A 191 -16.59 -9.79 -1.54
N ALA A 192 -16.41 -8.47 -1.51
CA ALA A 192 -15.19 -7.87 -1.00
C ALA A 192 -14.99 -8.31 0.45
N PRO A 193 -13.81 -8.80 0.85
CA PRO A 193 -13.56 -9.06 2.26
C PRO A 193 -13.54 -7.74 3.04
N ALA A 194 -14.14 -7.73 4.23
CA ALA A 194 -14.12 -6.57 5.11
C ALA A 194 -12.68 -6.23 5.50
N ARG A 195 -12.34 -4.94 5.60
CA ARG A 195 -10.95 -4.53 5.86
C ARG A 195 -10.53 -4.94 7.27
N GLU A 196 -11.43 -4.81 8.23
CA GLU A 196 -11.25 -5.19 9.63
C GLU A 196 -11.01 -6.69 9.86
N ASP A 197 -11.30 -7.54 8.87
CA ASP A 197 -10.92 -8.95 8.88
C ASP A 197 -9.41 -9.15 8.66
N PHE A 198 -8.69 -8.10 8.24
CA PHE A 198 -7.25 -8.15 8.03
C PHE A 198 -6.46 -7.62 9.22
N ALA A 199 -5.36 -8.32 9.52
CA ALA A 199 -4.38 -7.94 10.53
C ALA A 199 -2.99 -7.83 9.90
N LEU A 200 -2.09 -7.15 10.59
CA LEU A 200 -0.70 -6.96 10.19
C LEU A 200 0.21 -7.42 11.33
N THR A 201 1.16 -8.30 11.01
CA THR A 201 2.24 -8.69 11.92
C THR A 201 3.56 -8.21 11.34
N ILE A 202 4.35 -7.52 12.15
CA ILE A 202 5.62 -6.92 11.75
C ILE A 202 6.72 -7.43 12.66
N THR A 203 7.81 -7.87 12.05
CA THR A 203 9.09 -8.19 12.66
C THR A 203 10.20 -7.43 11.93
N PRO A 204 11.44 -7.42 12.46
CA PRO A 204 12.58 -6.90 11.72
C PRO A 204 12.85 -7.59 10.38
N ALA A 205 12.37 -8.84 10.21
CA ALA A 205 12.61 -9.63 9.01
C ALA A 205 11.48 -9.52 7.97
N TYR A 206 10.24 -9.34 8.41
CA TYR A 206 9.08 -9.37 7.50
C TYR A 206 7.88 -8.56 8.02
N GLN A 207 6.98 -8.26 7.10
CA GLN A 207 5.68 -7.65 7.38
C GLN A 207 4.62 -8.42 6.59
N ILE A 208 3.72 -9.10 7.31
CA ILE A 208 2.73 -10.01 6.73
C ILE A 208 1.33 -9.53 7.09
N ALA A 209 0.47 -9.43 6.07
CA ALA A 209 -0.96 -9.24 6.25
C ALA A 209 -1.66 -10.61 6.35
N TRP A 210 -2.54 -10.74 7.34
CA TRP A 210 -3.33 -11.94 7.60
C TRP A 210 -4.80 -11.64 7.32
N TYR A 211 -5.50 -12.54 6.65
CA TYR A 211 -6.96 -12.53 6.60
C TYR A 211 -7.49 -13.52 7.63
N ARG A 212 -8.28 -13.06 8.61
CA ARG A 212 -8.86 -13.85 9.72
C ARG A 212 -7.82 -14.82 10.30
N GLU A 213 -6.96 -14.30 11.19
CA GLU A 213 -5.89 -15.07 11.85
C GLU A 213 -6.35 -16.51 12.17
N PRO A 214 -5.59 -17.55 11.77
CA PRO A 214 -5.83 -18.87 12.29
C PRO A 214 -5.67 -18.77 13.81
N GLY A 215 -6.69 -19.23 14.55
CA GLY A 215 -6.65 -19.30 16.01
C GLY A 215 -5.50 -20.16 16.53
#